data_AF-A0A2G6PXB5-F1
#
_entry.id   AF-A0A2G6PXB5-F1
#
_cell.length_a   1.000
_cell.length_b   1.000
_cell.length_c   1.000
_cell.angle_alpha   90.00
_cell.angle_beta   90.00
_cell.angle_gamma   90.00
#
_symmetry.space_group_name_H-M   'P 1'
#
loop_
_entity.id
_entity.type
_entity.pdbx_description
1 polymer ?
#
loop_
_entity_poly.entity_id
_entity_poly.type
_entity_poly.pdbx_seq_one_letter_code
_entity_poly.pdbx_strand_id
1 'polypeptide(L)'
;METENSAASTPSETGTFNVTVSGGVTPPGPGNDTIILNINAVRQDGYDGEDTLVVEENNVDFRSLTVELLNMEIIDLTNNGQQTVTLDAASVQNMTDGNNELTIQGDTATDSEDTVIASGGWTQDADQTIDTINYHVFTCISGSDTLQLNIEEHLIYNIS
;
A
#
# COMPACT_ATOMS: atom_id res chain seq x y z
N MET A 1 0.67 -14.76 74.87
CA MET A 1 0.08 -15.75 73.96
C MET A 1 -0.41 -14.94 72.77
N GLU A 2 0.35 -15.00 71.69
CA GLU A 2 0.11 -14.31 70.41
C GLU A 2 -1.06 -14.99 69.68
N THR A 3 -1.71 -14.28 68.74
CA THR A 3 -2.69 -14.67 67.67
C THR A 3 -4.03 -13.90 67.75
N GLU A 4 -4.60 -13.24 66.71
CA GLU A 4 -4.30 -13.13 65.27
C GLU A 4 -4.73 -11.78 64.68
N ASN A 5 -4.08 -11.45 63.57
CA ASN A 5 -4.52 -10.57 62.50
C ASN A 5 -5.70 -11.19 61.74
N SER A 6 -6.87 -10.54 61.70
CA SER A 6 -8.02 -10.96 60.88
C SER A 6 -8.88 -9.74 60.57
N ALA A 7 -9.14 -9.32 59.34
CA ALA A 7 -8.72 -9.74 58.02
C ALA A 7 -8.74 -8.47 57.13
N ALA A 8 -7.72 -8.27 56.31
CA ALA A 8 -7.83 -7.34 55.19
C ALA A 8 -8.79 -7.95 54.18
N SER A 9 -9.93 -7.32 53.93
CA SER A 9 -10.78 -7.70 52.80
C SER A 9 -10.03 -7.33 51.52
N THR A 10 -9.52 -8.33 50.79
CA THR A 10 -9.11 -8.13 49.40
C THR A 10 -10.39 -8.02 48.56
N PRO A 11 -10.69 -6.88 47.91
CA PRO A 11 -11.76 -6.89 46.92
C PRO A 11 -11.38 -7.88 45.81
N SER A 12 -12.29 -8.81 45.49
CA SER A 12 -12.12 -9.65 44.30
C SER A 12 -12.67 -8.88 43.10
N GLU A 13 -11.79 -8.28 42.31
CA GLU A 13 -12.17 -7.82 40.97
C GLU A 13 -12.19 -9.06 40.07
N THR A 14 -13.31 -9.78 40.06
CA THR A 14 -13.55 -10.89 39.13
C THR A 14 -14.08 -10.32 37.82
N GLY A 15 -13.22 -9.59 37.14
CA GLY A 15 -13.45 -9.12 35.79
C GLY A 15 -12.17 -9.22 35.01
N THR A 16 -12.16 -10.01 33.94
CA THR A 16 -11.11 -9.89 32.94
C THR A 16 -11.30 -8.54 32.26
N PHE A 17 -10.42 -7.58 32.54
CA PHE A 17 -10.37 -6.35 31.76
C PHE A 17 -9.66 -6.66 30.45
N ASN A 18 -10.42 -7.15 29.48
CA ASN A 18 -9.95 -7.30 28.11
C ASN A 18 -9.89 -5.91 27.47
N VAL A 19 -8.83 -5.16 27.77
CA VAL A 19 -8.48 -4.02 26.95
C VAL A 19 -7.51 -4.49 25.88
N THR A 20 -8.04 -4.62 24.68
CA THR A 20 -7.23 -4.47 23.48
C THR A 20 -7.09 -2.97 23.24
N VAL A 21 -5.97 -2.36 23.66
CA VAL A 21 -5.58 -1.09 23.05
C VAL A 21 -5.00 -1.45 21.69
N SER A 22 -5.82 -1.40 20.63
CA SER A 22 -5.24 -1.16 19.31
C SER A 22 -4.76 0.28 19.34
N GLY A 23 -3.47 0.49 19.55
CA GLY A 23 -2.91 1.76 19.15
C GLY A 23 -3.19 1.95 17.66
N GLY A 24 -3.61 3.15 17.27
CA GLY A 24 -3.57 3.59 15.89
C GLY A 24 -4.85 3.33 15.09
N VAL A 25 -5.25 4.37 14.35
CA VAL A 25 -6.10 4.42 13.16
C VAL A 25 -7.21 3.37 13.06
N THR A 26 -8.46 3.84 13.04
CA THR A 26 -9.56 3.04 12.46
C THR A 26 -9.05 2.48 11.13
N PRO A 27 -9.12 1.14 10.90
CA PRO A 27 -8.79 0.59 9.60
C PRO A 27 -9.55 1.38 8.52
N PRO A 28 -8.95 1.61 7.34
CA PRO A 28 -9.68 2.11 6.18
C PRO A 28 -10.98 1.32 6.03
N GLY A 29 -12.03 2.01 5.63
CA GLY A 29 -13.36 1.43 5.48
C GLY A 29 -13.73 1.44 4.00
N PRO A 30 -15.00 1.23 3.65
CA PRO A 30 -15.45 1.55 2.31
C PRO A 30 -15.28 3.05 2.02
N GLY A 31 -14.79 3.40 0.85
CA GLY A 31 -14.50 4.75 0.38
C GLY A 31 -13.10 4.84 -0.22
N ASN A 32 -12.77 6.00 -0.80
CA ASN A 32 -11.41 6.25 -1.29
C ASN A 32 -10.54 6.66 -0.09
N ASP A 33 -9.67 5.77 0.34
CA ASP A 33 -8.80 5.97 1.49
C ASP A 33 -7.35 6.25 1.08
N THR A 34 -6.62 6.91 1.98
CA THR A 34 -5.17 7.15 1.83
C THR A 34 -4.43 6.48 2.97
N ILE A 35 -3.55 5.55 2.63
CA ILE A 35 -2.87 4.66 3.56
C ILE A 35 -1.38 4.82 3.37
N ILE A 36 -0.66 5.16 4.44
CA ILE A 36 0.82 5.19 4.40
C ILE A 36 1.34 3.75 4.49
N LEU A 37 2.25 3.38 3.60
CA LEU A 37 2.90 2.07 3.61
C LEU A 37 3.57 1.83 4.98
N ASN A 38 3.22 0.71 5.60
CA ASN A 38 3.88 0.22 6.80
C ASN A 38 4.42 -1.17 6.49
N ILE A 39 5.69 -1.23 6.11
CA ILE A 39 6.38 -2.48 5.75
C ILE A 39 6.41 -3.52 6.88
N ASN A 40 6.19 -3.11 8.14
CA ASN A 40 6.16 -3.99 9.31
C ASN A 40 4.74 -4.46 9.66
N ALA A 41 3.71 -4.02 8.93
CA ALA A 41 2.36 -4.50 9.10
C ALA A 41 2.24 -5.95 8.60
N VAL A 42 1.29 -6.69 9.15
CA VAL A 42 0.92 -8.00 8.62
C VAL A 42 0.11 -7.83 7.33
N ARG A 43 -0.81 -6.85 7.32
CA ARG A 43 -1.69 -6.55 6.18
C ARG A 43 -2.10 -5.08 6.19
N GLN A 44 -2.27 -4.50 5.01
CA GLN A 44 -2.95 -3.23 4.74
C GLN A 44 -3.93 -3.46 3.58
N ASP A 45 -5.18 -3.07 3.77
CA ASP A 45 -6.29 -3.38 2.86
C ASP A 45 -7.10 -2.10 2.67
N GLY A 46 -7.28 -1.63 1.44
CA GLY A 46 -8.07 -0.43 1.11
C GLY A 46 -9.58 -0.63 1.16
N TYR A 47 -10.06 -1.88 1.06
CA TYR A 47 -11.47 -2.24 0.89
C TYR A 47 -12.10 -1.75 -0.43
N ASP A 48 -13.36 -1.32 -0.40
CA ASP A 48 -14.09 -0.87 -1.58
C ASP A 48 -13.78 0.61 -1.80
N GLY A 49 -13.18 0.98 -2.93
CA GLY A 49 -12.80 2.36 -3.16
C GLY A 49 -11.82 2.47 -4.32
N GLU A 50 -11.35 3.69 -4.56
CA GLU A 50 -10.08 3.91 -5.23
C GLU A 50 -9.09 4.36 -4.16
N ASP A 51 -8.23 3.43 -3.75
CA ASP A 51 -7.38 3.58 -2.58
C ASP A 51 -5.95 3.94 -2.96
N THR A 52 -5.35 4.81 -2.14
CA THR A 52 -4.00 5.34 -2.34
C THR A 52 -3.04 4.82 -1.29
N LEU A 53 -1.99 4.12 -1.71
CA LEU A 53 -0.86 3.73 -0.91
C LEU A 53 0.27 4.77 -1.04
N VAL A 54 0.48 5.57 0.01
CA VAL A 54 1.57 6.55 0.08
C VAL A 54 2.85 5.84 0.47
N VAL A 55 3.90 5.99 -0.35
CA VAL A 55 5.24 5.49 -0.04
C VAL A 55 6.06 6.64 0.53
N GLU A 56 6.63 6.46 1.71
CA GLU A 56 7.52 7.46 2.32
C GLU A 56 8.98 7.02 2.27
N GLU A 57 9.28 5.80 1.82
CA GLU A 57 10.64 5.31 1.66
C GLU A 57 11.23 5.64 0.29
N ASN A 58 12.53 5.94 0.27
CA ASN A 58 13.25 6.24 -0.99
C ASN A 58 13.35 5.01 -1.91
N ASN A 59 13.27 3.79 -1.38
CA ASN A 59 13.35 2.58 -2.17
C ASN A 59 12.44 1.50 -1.60
N VAL A 60 11.50 1.03 -2.41
CA VAL A 60 10.57 -0.05 -2.06
C VAL A 60 10.55 -1.10 -3.16
N ASP A 61 10.79 -2.35 -2.78
CA ASP A 61 10.66 -3.50 -3.68
C ASP A 61 9.43 -4.33 -3.30
N PHE A 62 8.31 -4.05 -3.96
CA PHE A 62 7.01 -4.68 -3.74
C PHE A 62 7.02 -6.19 -4.00
N ARG A 63 8.01 -6.72 -4.74
CA ARG A 63 8.15 -8.16 -4.99
C ARG A 63 8.61 -8.93 -3.75
N SER A 64 9.11 -8.22 -2.74
CA SER A 64 9.77 -8.81 -1.57
C SER A 64 9.18 -8.37 -0.23
N LEU A 65 8.14 -7.53 -0.26
CA LEU A 65 7.47 -7.08 0.97
C LEU A 65 6.81 -8.25 1.69
N THR A 66 6.88 -8.21 3.03
CA THR A 66 6.20 -9.18 3.90
C THR A 66 4.79 -8.76 4.26
N VAL A 67 4.48 -7.46 4.14
CA VAL A 67 3.13 -6.94 4.33
C VAL A 67 2.24 -7.38 3.18
N GLU A 68 1.07 -7.90 3.50
CA GLU A 68 0.02 -8.17 2.52
C GLU A 68 -0.68 -6.84 2.16
N LEU A 69 -0.59 -6.43 0.91
CA LEU A 69 -1.28 -5.24 0.38
C LEU A 69 -2.48 -5.74 -0.43
N LEU A 70 -3.67 -5.20 -0.19
CA LEU A 70 -4.91 -5.57 -0.90
C LEU A 70 -5.71 -4.32 -1.23
N ASN A 71 -6.41 -4.34 -2.36
CA ASN A 71 -7.30 -3.27 -2.81
C ASN A 71 -6.59 -1.90 -2.76
N MET A 72 -5.51 -1.77 -3.53
CA MET A 72 -4.80 -0.52 -3.71
C MET A 72 -4.66 -0.25 -5.20
N GLU A 73 -5.20 0.87 -5.64
CA GLU A 73 -5.26 1.25 -7.06
C GLU A 73 -4.19 2.30 -7.40
N ILE A 74 -3.73 3.06 -6.41
CA ILE A 74 -2.78 4.15 -6.59
C ILE A 74 -1.57 3.98 -5.66
N ILE A 75 -0.37 4.08 -6.21
CA ILE A 75 0.87 4.33 -5.45
C ILE A 75 1.21 5.81 -5.59
N ASP A 76 1.33 6.49 -4.45
CA ASP A 76 1.67 7.92 -4.37
C ASP A 76 3.12 8.10 -3.89
N LEU A 77 3.94 8.69 -4.77
CA LEU A 77 5.35 9.05 -4.52
C LEU A 77 5.54 10.58 -4.39
N THR A 78 4.47 11.36 -4.24
CA THR A 78 4.54 12.83 -4.24
C THR A 78 5.11 13.43 -2.95
N ASN A 79 5.22 12.63 -1.88
CA ASN A 79 5.47 13.13 -0.53
C ASN A 79 6.91 13.01 -0.05
N ASN A 80 7.80 12.36 -0.81
CA ASN A 80 9.22 12.29 -0.47
C ASN A 80 10.08 12.54 -1.72
N GLY A 81 11.26 13.14 -1.53
CA GLY A 81 12.20 13.32 -2.63
C GLY A 81 12.56 11.96 -3.27
N GLN A 82 13.17 11.98 -4.45
CA GLN A 82 13.50 10.81 -5.28
C GLN A 82 13.24 9.42 -4.66
N GLN A 83 12.18 8.79 -5.14
CA GLN A 83 11.75 7.46 -4.76
C GLN A 83 11.98 6.47 -5.89
N THR A 84 12.19 5.20 -5.54
CA THR A 84 12.26 4.11 -6.52
C THR A 84 11.36 2.98 -6.05
N VAL A 85 10.40 2.62 -6.88
CA VAL A 85 9.54 1.47 -6.66
C VAL A 85 9.87 0.36 -7.65
N THR A 86 9.98 -0.86 -7.14
CA THR A 86 10.20 -2.06 -7.96
C THR A 86 9.01 -2.98 -7.85
N LEU A 87 8.49 -3.41 -9.01
CA LEU A 87 7.32 -4.27 -9.13
C LEU A 87 7.51 -5.35 -10.20
N ASP A 88 6.67 -6.37 -10.09
CA ASP A 88 6.40 -7.34 -11.14
C ASP A 88 4.89 -7.57 -11.30
N ALA A 89 4.50 -8.29 -12.35
CA ALA A 89 3.09 -8.64 -12.61
C ALA A 89 2.40 -9.30 -11.39
N ALA A 90 3.11 -10.15 -10.63
CA ALA A 90 2.55 -10.81 -9.46
C ALA A 90 2.29 -9.83 -8.32
N SER A 91 3.21 -8.89 -8.06
CA SER A 91 3.03 -7.85 -7.05
C SER A 91 1.86 -6.91 -7.38
N VAL A 92 1.65 -6.56 -8.65
CA VAL A 92 0.49 -5.76 -9.09
C VAL A 92 -0.81 -6.55 -8.86
N GLN A 93 -0.86 -7.81 -9.33
CA GLN A 93 -2.05 -8.66 -9.18
C GLN A 93 -2.40 -8.95 -7.71
N ASN A 94 -1.40 -9.08 -6.83
CA ASN A 94 -1.65 -9.32 -5.41
C ASN A 94 -2.11 -8.06 -4.67
N MET A 95 -1.65 -6.89 -5.11
CA MET A 95 -1.92 -5.61 -4.45
C MET A 95 -3.27 -5.01 -4.84
N THR A 96 -3.62 -5.11 -6.12
CA THR A 96 -4.81 -4.47 -6.71
C THR A 96 -6.07 -5.29 -6.47
N ASP A 97 -7.22 -4.65 -6.69
CA ASP A 97 -8.51 -5.32 -6.67
C ASP A 97 -8.78 -6.16 -7.95
N GLY A 98 -10.03 -6.59 -8.13
CA GLY A 98 -10.45 -7.38 -9.30
C GLY A 98 -10.29 -6.69 -10.66
N ASN A 99 -10.09 -5.38 -10.71
CA ASN A 99 -9.83 -4.63 -11.94
C ASN A 99 -8.38 -4.78 -12.41
N ASN A 100 -7.47 -5.22 -11.53
CA ASN A 100 -6.05 -5.44 -11.83
C ASN A 100 -5.34 -4.21 -12.42
N GLU A 101 -5.71 -3.02 -11.96
CA GLU A 101 -5.19 -1.75 -12.44
C GLU A 101 -4.39 -1.06 -11.33
N LEU A 102 -3.15 -0.68 -11.62
CA LEU A 102 -2.30 0.07 -10.73
C LEU A 102 -1.83 1.36 -11.40
N THR A 103 -2.03 2.48 -10.72
CA THR A 103 -1.54 3.79 -11.14
C THR A 103 -0.41 4.24 -10.23
N ILE A 104 0.68 4.74 -10.81
CA ILE A 104 1.82 5.29 -10.05
C ILE A 104 1.93 6.78 -10.37
N GLN A 105 1.80 7.59 -9.31
CA GLN A 105 1.89 9.04 -9.34
C GLN A 105 3.19 9.49 -8.67
N GLY A 106 3.83 10.50 -9.25
CA GLY A 106 5.14 11.00 -8.83
C GLY A 106 5.11 12.48 -8.45
N ASP A 107 6.13 12.93 -7.70
CA ASP A 107 6.30 14.37 -7.47
C ASP A 107 6.66 15.07 -8.79
N THR A 108 6.09 16.24 -9.04
CA THR A 108 6.38 17.06 -10.23
C THR A 108 7.45 18.12 -9.99
N ALA A 109 8.04 18.18 -8.79
CA ALA A 109 9.10 19.11 -8.46
C ALA A 109 10.32 18.94 -9.38
N THR A 110 11.01 20.03 -9.72
CA THR A 110 12.11 20.04 -10.71
C THR A 110 13.29 19.10 -10.43
N ASP A 111 13.40 18.55 -9.23
CA ASP A 111 14.44 17.62 -8.79
C ASP A 111 13.85 16.26 -8.32
N SER A 112 12.57 15.99 -8.57
CA SER A 112 12.01 14.66 -8.41
C SER A 112 12.47 13.80 -9.60
N GLU A 113 12.98 12.62 -9.27
CA GLU A 113 13.49 11.65 -10.25
C GLU A 113 12.90 10.28 -9.90
N ASP A 114 11.61 10.27 -9.59
CA ASP A 114 10.90 9.08 -9.17
C ASP A 114 10.97 8.03 -10.27
N THR A 115 11.36 6.82 -9.86
CA THR A 115 11.71 5.75 -10.78
C THR A 115 10.83 4.54 -10.54
N VAL A 116 10.20 4.06 -11.62
CA VAL A 116 9.46 2.81 -11.64
C VAL A 116 10.29 1.74 -12.34
N ILE A 117 10.57 0.63 -11.66
CA ILE A 117 11.20 -0.55 -12.25
C ILE A 117 10.15 -1.66 -12.28
N ALA A 118 9.65 -1.99 -13.46
CA ALA A 118 8.65 -3.03 -13.62
C ALA A 118 9.19 -4.19 -14.45
N SER A 119 9.04 -5.40 -13.93
CA SER A 119 9.45 -6.63 -14.61
C SER A 119 8.28 -7.59 -14.83
N GLY A 120 8.46 -8.57 -15.70
CA GLY A 120 7.49 -9.65 -15.84
C GLY A 120 6.59 -9.54 -17.07
N GLY A 121 7.13 -9.02 -18.18
CA GLY A 121 6.49 -9.15 -19.50
C GLY A 121 5.51 -8.04 -19.87
N TRP A 122 5.58 -6.90 -19.19
CA TRP A 122 4.82 -5.70 -19.53
C TRP A 122 5.08 -5.25 -20.97
N THR A 123 4.00 -4.94 -21.68
CA THR A 123 4.04 -4.41 -23.04
C THR A 123 3.38 -3.04 -23.04
N GLN A 124 4.04 -2.04 -23.63
CA GLN A 124 3.47 -0.70 -23.75
C GLN A 124 2.23 -0.72 -24.66
N ASP A 125 1.15 -0.10 -24.19
CA ASP A 125 -0.05 0.20 -24.95
C ASP A 125 -0.08 1.71 -25.29
N ALA A 126 -1.19 2.19 -25.87
CA ALA A 126 -1.40 3.61 -26.09
C ALA A 126 -1.44 4.37 -24.76
N ASP A 127 -0.66 5.45 -24.68
CA ASP A 127 -0.72 6.41 -23.58
C ASP A 127 -2.16 6.92 -23.37
N GLN A 128 -2.53 7.19 -22.13
CA GLN A 128 -3.87 7.65 -21.75
C GLN A 128 -3.82 8.93 -20.93
N THR A 129 -4.88 9.73 -21.03
CA THR A 129 -5.10 10.88 -20.15
C THR A 129 -6.25 10.54 -19.20
N ILE A 130 -5.96 10.49 -17.90
CA ILE A 130 -6.94 10.24 -16.82
C ILE A 130 -6.96 11.51 -15.97
N ASP A 131 -8.14 12.12 -15.81
CA ASP A 131 -8.33 13.34 -15.01
C ASP A 131 -7.28 14.43 -15.23
N THR A 132 -6.95 14.68 -16.51
CA THR A 132 -5.97 15.68 -17.00
C THR A 132 -4.49 15.34 -16.82
N ILE A 133 -4.18 14.19 -16.21
CA ILE A 133 -2.83 13.66 -16.07
C ILE A 133 -2.58 12.65 -17.18
N ASN A 134 -1.41 12.69 -17.81
CA ASN A 134 -1.03 11.73 -18.84
C ASN A 134 -0.24 10.58 -18.22
N TYR A 135 -0.51 9.37 -18.71
CA TYR A 135 0.11 8.14 -18.26
C TYR A 135 0.66 7.35 -19.44
N HIS A 136 1.86 6.81 -19.26
CA HIS A 136 2.33 5.68 -20.02
C HIS A 136 1.62 4.42 -19.52
N VAL A 137 0.92 3.75 -20.43
CA VAL A 137 0.12 2.56 -20.10
C VAL A 137 0.86 1.31 -20.53
N PHE A 138 0.94 0.34 -19.62
CA PHE A 138 1.52 -0.97 -19.87
C PHE A 138 0.52 -2.05 -19.51
N THR A 139 0.46 -3.11 -20.32
CA THR A 139 -0.39 -4.27 -20.06
C THR A 139 0.45 -5.53 -19.93
N CYS A 140 -0.01 -6.46 -19.08
CA CYS A 140 0.60 -7.78 -18.92
C CYS A 140 -0.51 -8.83 -18.76
N ILE A 141 -0.25 -10.05 -19.24
CA ILE A 141 -1.15 -11.19 -19.02
C ILE A 141 -0.62 -12.03 -17.86
N SER A 142 -1.40 -12.13 -16.79
CA SER A 142 -1.13 -13.03 -15.65
C SER A 142 -2.24 -14.08 -15.54
N GLY A 143 -1.96 -15.29 -16.01
CA GLY A 143 -2.98 -16.35 -16.07
C GLY A 143 -4.08 -16.01 -17.07
N SER A 144 -5.32 -15.82 -16.58
CA SER A 144 -6.47 -15.38 -17.37
C SER A 144 -6.70 -13.87 -17.35
N ASP A 145 -6.00 -13.16 -16.48
CA ASP A 145 -6.25 -11.77 -16.18
C ASP A 145 -5.32 -10.88 -17.02
N THR A 146 -5.82 -9.71 -17.37
CA THR A 146 -5.01 -8.64 -17.97
C THR A 146 -4.78 -7.61 -16.88
N LEU A 147 -3.51 -7.39 -16.56
CA LEU A 147 -3.09 -6.35 -15.62
C LEU A 147 -2.79 -5.07 -16.40
N GLN A 148 -3.11 -3.93 -15.80
CA GLN A 148 -2.77 -2.61 -16.32
C GLN A 148 -1.89 -1.87 -15.31
N LEU A 149 -0.82 -1.25 -15.81
CA LEU A 149 0.07 -0.39 -15.05
C LEU A 149 0.12 0.97 -15.75
N ASN A 150 -0.34 2.01 -15.06
CA ASN A 150 -0.29 3.39 -15.50
C ASN A 150 0.87 4.08 -14.77
N ILE A 151 1.85 4.59 -15.51
CA ILE A 151 2.98 5.35 -14.96
C ILE A 151 2.83 6.78 -15.43
N GLU A 152 2.70 7.74 -14.50
CA GLU A 152 2.54 9.14 -14.87
C GLU A 152 3.72 9.65 -15.73
N GLU A 153 3.44 10.49 -16.73
CA GLU A 153 4.33 10.77 -17.87
C GLU A 153 5.73 11.29 -17.51
N HIS A 154 5.88 11.91 -16.34
CA HIS A 154 7.14 12.53 -15.93
C HIS A 154 8.08 11.57 -15.20
N LEU A 155 7.60 10.39 -14.76
CA LEU A 155 8.41 9.43 -14.02
C LEU A 155 9.40 8.73 -14.96
N ILE A 156 10.56 8.41 -14.41
CA ILE A 156 11.53 7.55 -15.08
C ILE A 156 11.03 6.12 -14.97
N TYR A 157 11.02 5.36 -16.06
CA TYR A 157 10.62 3.96 -16.01
C TYR A 157 11.62 3.01 -16.70
N ASN A 158 11.79 1.83 -16.13
CA ASN A 158 12.57 0.73 -16.69
C ASN A 158 11.69 -0.53 -16.74
N ILE A 159 11.28 -0.91 -17.95
CA ILE A 159 10.44 -2.09 -18.19
C ILE A 159 11.27 -3.24 -18.77
N SER A 160 11.16 -4.44 -18.19
CA SER A 160 11.92 -5.63 -18.62
C SER A 160 11.13 -6.94 -18.65
#